data_AF-A0A2V2T657-F1
#
_entry.id   AF-A0A2V2T657-F1
#
_cell.length_a   1.000
_cell.length_b   1.000
_cell.length_c   1.000
_cell.angle_alpha   90.00
_cell.angle_beta   90.00
_cell.angle_gamma   90.00
#
_symmetry.space_group_name_H-M   'P 1'
#
loop_
_entity.id
_entity.type
_entity.pdbx_description
1 polymer ?
#
loop_
_entity_poly.entity_id
_entity_poly.type
_entity_poly.pdbx_seq_one_letter_code
_entity_poly.pdbx_strand_id
1 'polypeptide(L)'
;PKDLKSDPRGWPERPGAGAGKQVVGADLPRLIYVRWQSLVEPQTYEAYIVIPEATRQLMVIGEKAFCRADAKWITGYRDMLTVGLAPGGIAKVWLMGGCLAPINVTRVQGTVVKKGPYGGKSGGQHRPLSATSKAYIEKYGIPYGSW
;
A
#
# COMPACT_ATOMS: atom_id res chain seq x y z
N PRO A 1 -5.89 -27.98 -4.34
CA PRO A 1 -7.27 -27.43 -4.46
C PRO A 1 -7.70 -27.42 -5.94
N LYS A 2 -8.84 -28.03 -6.30
CA LYS A 2 -9.20 -28.28 -7.71
C LYS A 2 -9.59 -27.01 -8.50
N ASP A 3 -9.88 -25.89 -7.82
CA ASP A 3 -10.43 -24.69 -8.46
C ASP A 3 -9.64 -23.39 -8.23
N LEU A 4 -8.32 -23.43 -8.34
CA LEU A 4 -7.51 -22.19 -8.30
C LEU A 4 -7.67 -21.43 -9.64
N LYS A 5 -8.44 -20.34 -9.68
CA LYS A 5 -8.53 -19.43 -10.84
C LYS A 5 -7.44 -18.35 -10.75
N SER A 6 -6.77 -18.05 -11.87
CA SER A 6 -5.72 -17.03 -11.96
C SER A 6 -6.28 -15.73 -12.53
N ASP A 7 -6.14 -14.64 -11.77
CA ASP A 7 -6.28 -13.26 -12.25
C ASP A 7 -5.20 -12.41 -11.53
N PRO A 8 -3.99 -12.27 -12.10
CA PRO A 8 -2.90 -11.51 -11.49
C PRO A 8 -3.20 -10.01 -11.58
N ARG A 9 -4.11 -9.54 -10.71
CA ARG A 9 -4.44 -8.12 -10.61
C ARG A 9 -3.23 -7.37 -10.09
N GLY A 10 -2.80 -6.36 -10.85
CA GLY A 10 -1.78 -5.40 -10.44
C GLY A 10 -2.29 -4.36 -9.46
N TRP A 11 -1.57 -3.24 -9.32
CA TRP A 11 -2.09 -2.12 -8.54
C TRP A 11 -3.42 -1.63 -9.12
N PRO A 12 -4.45 -1.43 -8.29
CA PRO A 12 -5.70 -0.87 -8.78
C PRO A 12 -5.49 0.59 -9.20
N GLU A 13 -6.26 1.03 -10.19
CA GLU A 13 -6.31 2.45 -10.57
C GLU A 13 -6.83 3.33 -9.42
N ARG A 14 -7.77 2.78 -8.63
CA ARG A 14 -8.38 3.39 -7.45
C ARG A 14 -8.20 2.48 -6.24
N PRO A 15 -7.09 2.60 -5.49
CA PRO A 15 -6.93 1.84 -4.26
C PRO A 15 -7.96 2.31 -3.22
N GLY A 16 -8.38 1.40 -2.34
CA GLY A 16 -9.19 1.78 -1.18
C GLY A 16 -8.35 2.49 -0.11
N ALA A 17 -9.02 3.03 0.91
CA ALA A 17 -8.35 3.54 2.11
C ALA A 17 -7.56 2.43 2.85
N GLY A 18 -8.04 1.19 2.75
CA GLY A 18 -7.42 0.02 3.40
C GLY A 18 -7.59 0.04 4.93
N ALA A 19 -6.85 -0.84 5.61
CA ALA A 19 -6.70 -0.75 7.06
C ALA A 19 -5.73 0.40 7.36
N GLY A 20 -6.13 1.33 8.22
CA GLY A 20 -5.37 2.55 8.47
C GLY A 20 -5.48 3.05 9.90
N LYS A 21 -4.78 4.16 10.17
CA LYS A 21 -4.82 4.88 11.44
C LYS A 21 -5.17 6.33 11.15
N GLN A 22 -6.24 6.83 11.76
CA GLN A 22 -6.49 8.27 11.77
C GLN A 22 -5.45 8.96 12.66
N VAL A 23 -4.81 9.97 12.10
CA VAL A 23 -3.86 10.83 12.80
C VAL A 23 -4.51 12.20 12.89
N VAL A 24 -4.83 12.63 14.12
CA VAL A 24 -5.52 13.89 14.41
C VAL A 24 -4.64 14.74 15.32
N GLY A 25 -4.62 16.05 15.08
CA GLY A 25 -3.86 17.00 15.90
C GLY A 25 -2.35 17.06 15.61
N ALA A 26 -1.88 16.34 14.60
CA ALA A 26 -0.50 16.43 14.11
C ALA A 26 -0.46 17.12 12.74
N ASP A 27 0.67 17.75 12.43
CA ASP A 27 0.92 18.32 11.11
C ASP A 27 1.01 17.23 10.02
N LEU A 28 0.80 17.66 8.77
CA LEU A 28 0.86 16.76 7.62
C LEU A 28 2.23 16.06 7.51
N PRO A 29 2.25 14.75 7.22
CA PRO A 29 3.48 13.97 7.29
C PRO A 29 4.47 14.39 6.21
N ARG A 30 5.71 14.64 6.62
CA ARG A 30 6.85 14.82 5.69
C ARG A 30 7.44 13.49 5.23
N LEU A 31 7.35 12.47 6.07
CA LEU A 31 7.97 11.17 5.88
C LEU A 31 7.11 10.07 6.50
N ILE A 32 6.94 8.97 5.77
CA ILE A 32 6.35 7.73 6.29
C ILE A 32 7.43 6.66 6.27
N TYR A 33 7.72 6.07 7.42
CA TYR A 33 8.54 4.87 7.51
C TYR A 33 7.63 3.66 7.59
N VAL A 34 7.88 2.68 6.72
CA VAL A 34 7.13 1.42 6.71
C VAL A 34 8.09 0.26 6.65
N ARG A 35 7.79 -0.79 7.41
CA ARG A 35 8.49 -2.07 7.38
C ARG A 35 7.47 -3.18 7.25
N TRP A 36 7.69 -4.09 6.31
CA TRP A 36 6.73 -5.14 5.99
C TRP A 36 7.40 -6.45 5.64
N GLN A 37 6.63 -7.53 5.81
CA GLN A 37 7.06 -8.87 5.47
C GLN A 37 6.43 -9.27 4.13
N SER A 38 7.24 -9.69 3.16
CA SER A 38 6.76 -10.47 2.02
C SER A 38 6.53 -11.91 2.49
N LEU A 39 5.39 -12.49 2.12
CA LEU A 39 5.10 -13.90 2.44
C LEU A 39 5.56 -14.83 1.34
N VAL A 40 5.60 -14.36 0.09
CA VAL A 40 6.01 -15.20 -1.04
C VAL A 40 7.52 -15.28 -1.17
N GLU A 41 8.22 -14.20 -0.86
CA GLU A 41 9.65 -14.21 -0.61
C GLU A 41 9.79 -14.08 0.90
N PRO A 42 10.46 -15.00 1.61
CA PRO A 42 10.66 -14.89 3.05
C PRO A 42 11.68 -13.78 3.35
N GLN A 43 11.27 -12.55 3.07
CA GLN A 43 12.05 -11.33 3.18
C GLN A 43 11.24 -10.25 3.87
N THR A 44 11.94 -9.48 4.70
CA THR A 44 11.40 -8.28 5.34
C THR A 44 12.03 -7.08 4.66
N TYR A 45 11.18 -6.14 4.28
CA TYR A 45 11.57 -4.90 3.62
C TYR A 45 11.29 -3.70 4.51
N GLU A 46 12.04 -2.62 4.31
CA GLU A 46 11.72 -1.31 4.85
C GLU A 46 11.84 -0.23 3.79
N ALA A 47 11.08 0.85 3.95
CA ALA A 47 11.13 2.00 3.08
C ALA A 47 10.89 3.30 3.86
N TYR A 48 11.61 4.33 3.45
CA TYR A 48 11.40 5.71 3.87
C TYR A 48 10.74 6.45 2.71
N ILE A 49 9.47 6.80 2.89
CA ILE A 49 8.63 7.41 1.88
C ILE A 49 8.54 8.90 2.18
N VAL A 50 9.27 9.71 1.42
CA VAL A 50 9.14 11.17 1.48
C VAL A 50 7.82 11.56 0.84
N ILE A 51 7.02 12.35 1.55
CA ILE A 51 5.84 12.99 0.99
C ILE A 51 6.28 14.35 0.46
N PRO A 52 6.13 14.65 -0.84
CA PRO A 52 6.48 15.96 -1.38
C PRO A 52 5.68 17.09 -0.73
N GLU A 53 6.24 18.29 -0.69
CA GLU A 53 5.50 19.46 -0.21
C GLU A 53 4.26 19.75 -1.04
N ALA A 54 4.37 19.67 -2.37
CA ALA A 54 3.23 19.79 -3.28
C ALA A 54 2.10 18.81 -2.92
N THR A 55 2.43 17.57 -2.55
CA THR A 55 1.45 16.59 -2.08
C THR A 55 0.78 17.05 -0.78
N ARG A 56 1.54 17.56 0.20
CA ARG A 56 0.97 18.10 1.44
C ARG A 56 0.08 19.32 1.20
N GLN A 57 0.46 20.21 0.30
CA GLN A 57 -0.35 21.37 -0.08
C GLN A 57 -1.70 20.95 -0.68
N LEU A 58 -1.73 19.88 -1.48
CA LEU A 58 -2.98 19.32 -2.00
C LEU A 58 -3.89 18.75 -0.91
N MET A 59 -3.36 18.37 0.26
CA MET A 59 -4.18 17.82 1.36
C MET A 59 -5.03 18.90 2.06
N VAL A 60 -4.63 20.17 1.98
CA VAL A 60 -5.35 21.30 2.61
C VAL A 60 -6.24 22.06 1.63
N ILE A 61 -6.25 21.67 0.35
CA ILE A 61 -7.09 22.28 -0.67
C ILE A 61 -8.41 21.52 -0.75
N GLY A 62 -9.52 22.23 -0.51
CA GLY A 62 -10.86 21.70 -0.69
C GLY A 62 -11.25 21.70 -2.18
N GLU A 63 -11.69 20.56 -2.69
CA GLU A 63 -12.11 20.40 -4.09
C GLU A 63 -13.59 20.04 -4.19
N LYS A 64 -14.29 20.67 -5.14
CA LYS A 64 -15.67 20.28 -5.46
C LYS A 64 -15.67 18.96 -6.23
N ALA A 65 -16.39 17.98 -5.70
CA ALA A 65 -16.53 16.67 -6.32
C ALA A 65 -17.95 16.12 -6.14
N PHE A 66 -18.40 15.39 -7.15
CA PHE A 66 -19.64 14.63 -7.06
C PHE A 66 -19.39 13.31 -6.32
N CYS A 67 -20.00 13.14 -5.16
CA CYS A 67 -19.93 11.91 -4.41
C CYS A 67 -21.03 10.95 -4.83
N ARG A 68 -20.64 9.83 -5.45
CA ARG A 68 -21.57 8.80 -5.94
C ARG A 68 -22.32 8.08 -4.83
N ALA A 69 -21.71 7.93 -3.65
CA ALA A 69 -22.33 7.26 -2.52
C ALA A 69 -23.61 7.98 -2.04
N ASP A 70 -23.57 9.32 -2.02
CA ASP A 70 -24.66 10.17 -1.53
C ASP A 70 -25.41 10.91 -2.64
N ALA A 71 -25.01 10.73 -3.91
CA ALA A 71 -25.48 11.43 -5.10
C ALA A 71 -25.48 12.97 -4.97
N LYS A 72 -24.45 13.54 -4.34
CA LYS A 72 -24.35 14.98 -4.01
C LYS A 72 -23.02 15.59 -4.41
N TRP A 73 -23.05 16.88 -4.72
CA TRP A 73 -21.83 17.69 -4.82
C TRP A 73 -21.38 18.10 -3.42
N ILE A 74 -20.14 17.75 -3.09
CA ILE A 74 -19.51 18.08 -1.81
C ILE A 74 -18.22 18.85 -2.05
N THR A 75 -17.71 19.52 -1.02
CA THR A 75 -16.29 19.90 -0.96
C THR A 75 -15.56 18.77 -0.24
N GLY A 76 -14.72 18.02 -0.95
CA GLY A 76 -13.88 16.97 -0.39
C GLY A 76 -12.44 17.41 -0.23
N TYR A 77 -11.69 16.69 0.60
CA TYR A 77 -10.24 16.87 0.77
C TYR A 77 -9.52 15.57 0.43
N ARG A 78 -8.25 15.69 0.09
CA ARG A 78 -7.35 14.55 0.00
C ARG A 78 -6.66 14.32 1.33
N ASP A 79 -7.37 13.66 2.24
CA ASP A 79 -7.02 13.46 3.64
C ASP A 79 -6.45 12.06 3.93
N MET A 80 -6.25 11.24 2.90
CA MET A 80 -5.80 9.85 3.05
C MET A 80 -4.53 9.58 2.23
N LEU A 81 -3.50 9.03 2.88
CA LEU A 81 -2.33 8.48 2.21
C LEU A 81 -2.40 6.95 2.24
N THR A 82 -2.67 6.34 1.09
CA THR A 82 -2.69 4.87 0.97
C THR A 82 -1.31 4.39 0.54
N VAL A 83 -0.75 3.42 1.28
CA VAL A 83 0.53 2.78 0.98
C VAL A 83 0.29 1.33 0.55
N GLY A 84 0.58 1.02 -0.70
CA GLY A 84 0.59 -0.33 -1.24
C GLY A 84 1.97 -0.94 -1.08
N LEU A 85 2.02 -2.17 -0.57
CA LEU A 85 3.26 -2.91 -0.28
C LEU A 85 3.26 -4.19 -1.09
N ALA A 86 4.30 -4.39 -1.90
CA ALA A 86 4.41 -5.55 -2.79
C ALA A 86 5.64 -6.41 -2.46
N PRO A 87 5.61 -7.68 -2.91
CA PRO A 87 6.81 -8.50 -3.14
C PRO A 87 7.87 -7.75 -3.97
N GLY A 88 9.13 -8.17 -3.89
CA GLY A 88 10.26 -7.48 -4.54
C GLY A 88 10.61 -6.12 -3.94
N GLY A 89 10.06 -5.78 -2.78
CA GLY A 89 10.42 -4.58 -2.03
C GLY A 89 9.83 -3.28 -2.57
N ILE A 90 8.74 -3.33 -3.34
CA ILE A 90 8.13 -2.11 -3.90
C ILE A 90 7.08 -1.56 -2.93
N ALA A 91 7.16 -0.25 -2.62
CA ALA A 91 6.09 0.49 -2.00
C ALA A 91 5.58 1.60 -2.94
N LYS A 92 4.26 1.71 -3.11
CA LYS A 92 3.62 2.75 -3.91
C LYS A 92 2.63 3.53 -3.06
N VAL A 93 2.57 4.84 -3.25
CA VAL A 93 1.73 5.73 -2.45
C VAL A 93 0.76 6.49 -3.31
N TRP A 94 -0.48 6.56 -2.83
CA TRP A 94 -1.54 7.36 -3.40
C TRP A 94 -2.03 8.37 -2.39
N LEU A 95 -2.29 9.56 -2.88
CA LEU A 95 -3.04 10.57 -2.16
C LEU A 95 -4.52 10.43 -2.57
N MET A 96 -5.35 10.14 -1.58
CA MET A 96 -6.74 9.73 -1.71
C MET A 96 -7.66 10.74 -1.04
N GLY A 97 -8.90 10.81 -1.52
CA GLY A 97 -10.01 11.47 -0.85
C GLY A 97 -11.28 10.68 -1.12
N GLY A 98 -12.25 10.69 -0.21
CA GLY A 98 -13.40 9.76 -0.24
C GLY A 98 -14.17 9.75 -1.57
N CYS A 99 -14.34 10.92 -2.20
CA CYS A 99 -15.03 11.07 -3.48
C CYS A 99 -14.14 11.68 -4.58
N LEU A 100 -12.84 11.81 -4.31
CA LEU A 100 -11.86 12.43 -5.21
C LEU A 100 -11.08 11.36 -5.99
N ALA A 101 -10.63 11.71 -7.19
CA ALA A 101 -9.73 10.84 -7.94
C ALA A 101 -8.37 10.72 -7.23
N PRO A 102 -7.80 9.50 -7.20
CA PRO A 102 -6.51 9.25 -6.56
C PRO A 102 -5.38 9.94 -7.33
N ILE A 103 -4.37 10.42 -6.61
CA ILE A 103 -3.14 10.95 -7.18
C ILE A 103 -2.00 10.01 -6.83
N ASN A 104 -1.26 9.52 -7.84
CA ASN A 104 0.00 8.81 -7.59
C ASN A 104 1.01 9.79 -6.99
N VAL A 105 1.54 9.47 -5.81
CA VAL A 105 2.51 10.33 -5.12
C VAL A 105 3.92 9.89 -5.44
N THR A 106 4.24 8.64 -5.14
CA THR A 106 5.59 8.10 -5.35
C THR A 106 5.57 6.58 -5.41
N ARG A 107 6.61 6.03 -6.01
CA ARG A 107 6.96 4.61 -6.00
C ARG A 107 8.39 4.51 -5.53
N VAL A 108 8.64 3.73 -4.49
CA VAL A 108 9.97 3.58 -3.89
C VAL A 108 10.37 2.11 -3.84
N GLN A 109 11.67 1.89 -4.01
CA GLN A 109 12.31 0.60 -3.76
C GLN A 109 12.75 0.56 -2.30
N GLY A 110 12.20 -0.40 -1.56
CA GLY A 110 12.58 -0.73 -0.21
C GLY A 110 13.86 -1.55 -0.15
N THR A 111 14.50 -1.53 1.02
CA THR A 111 15.72 -2.27 1.33
C THR A 111 15.41 -3.50 2.17
N VAL A 112 16.27 -4.51 2.08
CA VAL A 112 16.13 -5.74 2.86
C VAL A 112 16.57 -5.54 4.30
N VAL A 113 15.70 -5.89 5.24
CA VAL A 113 16.00 -5.87 6.67
C VAL A 113 16.55 -7.21 7.12
N LYS A 114 17.87 -7.28 7.33
CA LYS A 114 18.59 -8.51 7.75
C LYS A 114 18.06 -9.12 9.05
N LYS A 115 17.48 -8.29 9.94
CA LYS A 115 16.88 -8.76 11.20
C LYS A 115 15.65 -9.66 10.98
N GLY A 116 15.06 -9.72 9.78
CA GLY A 116 13.82 -10.47 9.54
C GLY A 116 12.59 -9.80 10.17
N PRO A 117 11.46 -10.49 10.33
CA PRO A 117 10.22 -9.87 10.79
C PRO A 117 10.22 -9.62 12.31
N TYR A 118 9.19 -8.96 12.83
CA TYR A 118 8.98 -8.72 14.26
C TYR A 118 10.18 -8.09 15.00
N GLY A 119 10.97 -7.27 14.31
CA GLY A 119 12.17 -6.67 14.89
C GLY A 119 13.30 -7.67 15.21
N GLY A 120 13.26 -8.88 14.65
CA GLY A 120 14.23 -9.95 14.90
C GLY A 120 13.84 -10.93 15.99
N LYS A 121 12.68 -10.75 16.62
CA LYS A 121 12.18 -11.64 17.69
C LYS A 121 11.84 -13.06 17.21
N SER A 122 11.70 -13.27 15.90
CA SER A 122 11.45 -14.60 15.32
C SER A 122 12.71 -15.36 14.91
N GLY A 123 13.92 -14.87 15.22
CA GLY A 123 15.16 -15.50 14.77
C GLY A 123 15.28 -15.59 13.24
N GLY A 124 14.67 -14.65 12.52
CA GLY A 124 14.61 -14.64 11.05
C GLY A 124 13.49 -15.50 10.45
N GLN A 125 12.72 -16.23 11.25
CA GLN A 125 11.60 -17.01 10.75
C GLN A 125 10.47 -16.11 10.24
N HIS A 126 10.00 -16.41 9.03
CA HIS A 126 8.90 -15.73 8.36
C HIS A 126 7.62 -16.56 8.50
N ARG A 127 6.47 -15.89 8.64
CA ARG A 127 5.17 -16.55 8.63
C ARG A 127 5.03 -17.44 7.36
N PRO A 128 4.70 -18.73 7.50
CA PRO A 128 4.60 -19.63 6.36
C PRO A 128 3.39 -19.27 5.49
N LEU A 129 3.47 -19.63 4.21
CA LEU A 129 2.33 -19.58 3.30
C LEU A 129 1.28 -20.62 3.70
N SER A 130 0.01 -20.28 3.49
CA SER A 130 -1.05 -21.29 3.54
C SER A 130 -0.86 -22.33 2.44
N ALA A 131 -1.34 -23.57 2.64
CA ALA A 131 -1.26 -24.62 1.61
C ALA A 131 -1.90 -24.16 0.28
N THR A 132 -3.00 -23.41 0.34
CA THR A 132 -3.68 -22.84 -0.83
C THR A 132 -2.81 -21.80 -1.53
N SER A 133 -2.21 -20.87 -0.78
CA SER A 133 -1.31 -19.85 -1.35
C SER A 133 -0.08 -20.48 -1.98
N LYS A 134 0.53 -21.48 -1.32
CA LYS A 134 1.67 -22.23 -1.84
C LYS A 134 1.33 -22.92 -3.16
N ALA A 135 0.24 -23.69 -3.20
CA ALA A 135 -0.22 -24.37 -4.41
C ALA A 135 -0.56 -23.39 -5.55
N TYR A 136 -1.09 -22.20 -5.24
CA TYR A 136 -1.35 -21.16 -6.23
C TYR A 136 -0.05 -20.62 -6.83
N ILE A 137 0.92 -20.27 -5.99
CA ILE A 137 2.21 -19.73 -6.41
C ILE A 137 2.99 -20.76 -7.22
N GLU A 138 2.98 -22.03 -6.81
CA GLU A 138 3.61 -23.13 -7.57
C GLU A 138 2.99 -23.30 -8.96
N LYS A 139 1.68 -23.06 -9.11
CA LYS A 139 0.97 -23.21 -10.38
C LYS A 139 1.10 -21.98 -11.30
N TYR A 140 1.05 -20.77 -10.75
CA TYR A 140 0.89 -19.53 -11.54
C TYR A 140 2.05 -18.55 -11.40
N GLY A 141 2.98 -18.79 -10.47
CA GLY A 141 4.04 -17.87 -10.14
C GLY A 141 3.56 -16.59 -9.44
N ILE A 142 4.47 -15.62 -9.32
CA ILE A 142 4.18 -14.27 -8.84
C ILE A 142 4.36 -13.27 -9.98
N PRO A 143 3.35 -12.44 -10.27
CA PRO A 143 3.42 -11.45 -11.34
C PRO A 143 4.18 -10.20 -10.86
N TYR A 144 5.48 -10.27 -10.64
CA TYR A 144 6.26 -9.12 -10.14
C TYR A 144 6.10 -7.85 -11.00
N GLY A 145 5.88 -7.99 -12.31
CA GLY A 145 5.67 -6.88 -13.25
C GLY A 145 4.28 -6.25 -13.24
N SER A 146 3.29 -6.83 -12.55
CA SER A 146 1.95 -6.23 -12.43
C SER A 146 1.88 -5.14 -11.35
N TRP A 147 2.93 -5.02 -10.53
CA TRP A 147 3.05 -4.07 -9.43
C TRP A 147 4.09 -3.02 -9.77
#